data_AF-A0A0C3NF78-F1
#
_entry.id   AF-A0A0C3NF78-F1
#
_cell.length_a   1.000
_cell.length_b   1.000
_cell.length_c   1.000
_cell.angle_alpha   90.00
_cell.angle_beta   90.00
_cell.angle_gamma   90.00
#
_symmetry.space_group_name_H-M   'P 1'
#
loop_
_entity.id
_entity.type
_entity.pdbx_description
1 polymer ?
#
loop_
_entity_poly.entity_id
_entity_poly.type
_entity_poly.pdbx_seq_one_letter_code
_entity_poly.pdbx_strand_id
1 'polypeptide(L)'
;MVAQVQKPAPTFKAQAVVDGLFQDISLSDYLGQWVVLFFYPMDFTFVCPTEILAFNDSLEAFKELNTAVLGVSTDSAYSHFAWATQSRNQGGLGPDLKLPLIADRNMKISRDYNVLIEEDGVALRGLFIIDPQGVLRQITVNDLPVGRSVDETIRLIKAFQFVEKHGEVCPANWTEGGKTLKADPTGKLEYFSAVNPNGTDSSDGARKRPRLD
;
A
#
# COMPACT_ATOMS: atom_id res chain seq x y z
N MET A 1 -10.72 -15.22 -4.50
CA MET A 1 -11.49 -14.03 -4.96
C MET A 1 -10.45 -12.99 -5.25
N VAL A 2 -10.49 -12.35 -6.42
CA VAL A 2 -9.44 -11.42 -6.86
C VAL A 2 -9.52 -10.12 -6.03
N ALA A 3 -8.38 -9.62 -5.57
CA ALA A 3 -8.31 -8.34 -4.85
C ALA A 3 -8.90 -7.20 -5.68
N GLN A 4 -9.86 -6.47 -5.10
CA GLN A 4 -10.55 -5.36 -5.74
C GLN A 4 -10.81 -4.24 -4.73
N VAL A 5 -10.46 -3.00 -5.10
CA VAL A 5 -10.73 -1.82 -4.26
C VAL A 5 -12.24 -1.70 -3.99
N GLN A 6 -12.59 -1.25 -2.77
CA GLN A 6 -13.95 -1.21 -2.21
C GLN A 6 -14.56 -2.58 -1.85
N LYS A 7 -13.84 -3.68 -2.01
CA LYS A 7 -14.27 -5.02 -1.57
C LYS A 7 -13.43 -5.48 -0.38
N PRO A 8 -13.92 -6.45 0.42
CA PRO A 8 -13.10 -7.13 1.40
C PRO A 8 -11.80 -7.66 0.76
N ALA A 9 -10.68 -7.44 1.41
CA ALA A 9 -9.39 -7.96 0.96
C ALA A 9 -9.40 -9.50 1.03
N PRO A 10 -8.78 -10.23 0.07
CA PRO A 10 -8.74 -11.68 0.11
C PRO A 10 -8.08 -12.19 1.41
N THR A 11 -8.78 -13.10 2.10
CA THR A 11 -8.32 -13.66 3.38
C THR A 11 -7.19 -14.66 3.17
N PHE A 12 -6.23 -14.68 4.09
CA PHE A 12 -5.20 -15.72 4.15
C PHE A 12 -4.90 -16.11 5.59
N LYS A 13 -4.32 -17.30 5.75
CA LYS A 13 -3.58 -17.74 6.92
C LYS A 13 -2.32 -18.45 6.44
N ALA A 14 -1.16 -18.02 6.90
CA ALA A 14 0.12 -18.57 6.46
C ALA A 14 1.18 -18.44 7.56
N GLN A 15 2.22 -19.25 7.45
CA GLN A 15 3.39 -19.14 8.31
C GLN A 15 4.21 -17.91 7.91
N ALA A 16 4.73 -17.21 8.89
CA ALA A 16 5.56 -16.04 8.75
C ALA A 16 6.77 -16.12 9.67
N VAL A 17 7.79 -15.32 9.38
CA VAL A 17 8.89 -15.04 10.29
C VAL A 17 8.62 -13.69 10.97
N VAL A 18 8.52 -13.70 12.29
CA VAL A 18 8.28 -12.52 13.14
C VAL A 18 9.31 -12.53 14.27
N ASP A 19 10.09 -11.46 14.39
CA ASP A 19 11.16 -11.35 15.39
C ASP A 19 12.09 -12.60 15.42
N GLY A 20 12.39 -13.17 14.25
CA GLY A 20 13.23 -14.37 14.12
C GLY A 20 12.55 -15.69 14.54
N LEU A 21 11.24 -15.70 14.76
CA LEU A 21 10.47 -16.90 15.12
C LEU A 21 9.44 -17.24 14.03
N PHE A 22 9.12 -18.52 13.91
CA PHE A 22 8.02 -18.98 13.05
C PHE A 22 6.68 -18.78 13.75
N GLN A 23 5.76 -18.07 13.10
CA GLN A 23 4.42 -17.80 13.62
C GLN A 23 3.38 -17.95 12.51
N ASP A 24 2.20 -18.50 12.83
CA ASP A 24 1.04 -18.43 11.93
C ASP A 24 0.38 -17.05 12.06
N ILE A 25 0.19 -16.38 10.93
CA ILE A 25 -0.51 -15.09 10.84
C ILE A 25 -1.71 -15.23 9.90
N SER A 26 -2.82 -14.60 10.27
CA SER A 26 -3.99 -14.42 9.42
C SER A 26 -4.28 -12.93 9.20
N LEU A 27 -4.88 -12.59 8.06
CA LEU A 27 -5.29 -11.20 7.81
C LEU A 27 -6.29 -10.69 8.86
N SER A 28 -7.14 -11.57 9.38
CA SER A 28 -8.14 -11.23 10.41
C SER A 28 -7.53 -10.82 11.75
N ASP A 29 -6.27 -11.16 12.02
CA ASP A 29 -5.57 -10.74 13.24
C ASP A 29 -5.36 -9.22 13.30
N TYR A 30 -5.54 -8.54 12.16
CA TYR A 30 -5.34 -7.10 12.00
C TYR A 30 -6.65 -6.30 11.87
N LEU A 31 -7.81 -6.89 12.16
CA LEU A 31 -9.05 -6.10 12.25
C LEU A 31 -8.93 -5.03 13.35
N GLY A 32 -9.45 -3.83 13.08
CA GLY A 32 -9.31 -2.66 13.97
C GLY A 32 -8.04 -1.82 13.75
N GLN A 33 -7.14 -2.24 12.86
CA GLN A 33 -5.96 -1.48 12.43
C GLN A 33 -5.84 -1.48 10.90
N TRP A 34 -5.17 -0.47 10.35
CA TRP A 34 -4.84 -0.46 8.93
C TRP A 34 -3.78 -1.51 8.63
N VAL A 35 -3.75 -2.03 7.40
CA VAL A 35 -2.71 -2.96 6.95
C VAL A 35 -2.11 -2.50 5.63
N VAL A 36 -0.79 -2.38 5.59
CA VAL A 36 0.01 -2.36 4.37
C VAL A 36 0.50 -3.77 4.11
N LEU A 37 -0.10 -4.45 3.13
CA LEU A 37 0.35 -5.75 2.67
C LEU A 37 1.13 -5.56 1.37
N PHE A 38 2.42 -5.86 1.36
CA PHE A 38 3.24 -5.71 0.16
C PHE A 38 3.94 -7.00 -0.22
N PHE A 39 3.89 -7.31 -1.51
CA PHE A 39 4.53 -8.45 -2.14
C PHE A 39 5.88 -8.04 -2.70
N TYR A 40 6.85 -8.95 -2.66
CA TYR A 40 8.12 -8.79 -3.34
C TYR A 40 8.49 -10.09 -4.08
N PRO A 41 9.29 -10.01 -5.17
CA PRO A 41 9.52 -11.16 -6.03
C PRO A 41 10.19 -12.36 -5.35
N MET A 42 11.31 -12.15 -4.67
CA MET A 42 12.15 -13.23 -4.16
C MET A 42 13.14 -12.75 -3.10
N ASP A 43 13.41 -13.57 -2.11
CA ASP A 43 14.49 -13.42 -1.13
C ASP A 43 15.88 -13.40 -1.81
N PHE A 44 16.89 -12.82 -1.13
CA PHE A 44 18.29 -12.78 -1.59
C PHE A 44 18.52 -12.11 -2.97
N THR A 45 17.60 -11.23 -3.41
CA THR A 45 17.73 -10.45 -4.64
C THR A 45 18.10 -8.98 -4.37
N PHE A 46 18.03 -8.11 -5.38
CA PHE A 46 18.67 -6.79 -5.35
C PHE A 46 17.79 -5.66 -4.78
N VAL A 47 16.60 -5.45 -5.36
CA VAL A 47 15.69 -4.34 -4.96
C VAL A 47 14.83 -4.73 -3.74
N CYS A 48 14.50 -6.00 -3.58
CA CYS A 48 13.68 -6.49 -2.47
C CYS A 48 14.20 -6.11 -1.08
N PRO A 49 15.50 -6.29 -0.73
CA PRO A 49 16.00 -5.88 0.58
C PRO A 49 15.88 -4.38 0.79
N THR A 50 16.04 -3.55 -0.26
CA THR A 50 15.95 -2.10 -0.08
C THR A 50 14.54 -1.66 0.30
N GLU A 51 13.51 -2.29 -0.28
CA GLU A 51 12.11 -2.02 0.09
C GLU A 51 11.78 -2.51 1.50
N ILE A 52 12.15 -3.76 1.82
CA ILE A 52 11.86 -4.36 3.13
C ILE A 52 12.53 -3.54 4.24
N LEU A 53 13.80 -3.15 4.06
CA LEU A 53 14.52 -2.34 5.03
C LEU A 53 13.92 -0.94 5.16
N ALA A 54 13.53 -0.29 4.06
CA ALA A 54 12.90 1.02 4.12
C ALA A 54 11.56 1.01 4.88
N PHE A 55 10.73 -0.02 4.68
CA PHE A 55 9.51 -0.20 5.46
C PHE A 55 9.80 -0.55 6.92
N ASN A 56 10.78 -1.44 7.17
CA ASN A 56 11.19 -1.82 8.52
C ASN A 56 11.68 -0.61 9.34
N ASP A 57 12.52 0.22 8.75
CA ASP A 57 13.07 1.41 9.41
C ASP A 57 12.00 2.49 9.63
N SER A 58 10.84 2.40 8.95
CA SER A 58 9.70 3.31 9.08
C SER A 58 8.54 2.76 9.93
N LEU A 59 8.70 1.60 10.57
CA LEU A 59 7.60 0.93 11.30
C LEU A 59 6.98 1.79 12.40
N GLU A 60 7.76 2.61 13.10
CA GLU A 60 7.20 3.51 14.13
C GLU A 60 6.25 4.56 13.53
N ALA A 61 6.52 5.07 12.32
CA ALA A 61 5.61 5.99 11.64
C ALA A 61 4.28 5.32 11.25
N PHE A 62 4.32 4.04 10.83
CA PHE A 62 3.10 3.27 10.57
C PHE A 62 2.32 2.96 11.85
N LYS A 63 3.03 2.65 12.94
CA LYS A 63 2.43 2.40 14.26
C LYS A 63 1.73 3.63 14.83
N GLU A 64 2.31 4.83 14.68
CA GLU A 64 1.64 6.10 15.04
C GLU A 64 0.32 6.31 14.29
N LEU A 65 0.22 5.75 13.07
CA LEU A 65 -0.99 5.75 12.24
C LEU A 65 -1.89 4.53 12.48
N ASN A 66 -1.71 3.76 13.56
CA ASN A 66 -2.44 2.51 13.80
C ASN A 66 -2.44 1.57 12.58
N THR A 67 -1.26 1.38 11.98
CA THR A 67 -1.07 0.60 10.76
C THR A 67 -0.01 -0.49 10.94
N ALA A 68 -0.35 -1.73 10.60
CA ALA A 68 0.60 -2.83 10.46
C ALA A 68 1.18 -2.91 9.05
N VAL A 69 2.42 -3.38 8.93
CA VAL A 69 3.10 -3.59 7.65
C VAL A 69 3.54 -5.05 7.55
N LEU A 70 3.19 -5.72 6.45
CA LEU A 70 3.43 -7.14 6.22
C LEU A 70 4.07 -7.35 4.85
N GLY A 71 5.20 -8.05 4.82
CA GLY A 71 5.88 -8.46 3.59
C GLY A 71 5.46 -9.87 3.18
N VAL A 72 5.31 -10.13 1.89
CA VAL A 72 4.95 -11.45 1.34
C VAL A 72 5.83 -11.78 0.13
N SER A 73 6.35 -13.01 0.06
CA SER A 73 6.83 -13.58 -1.20
C SER A 73 6.45 -15.06 -1.30
N THR A 74 6.76 -15.67 -2.44
CA THR A 74 6.51 -17.10 -2.68
C THR A 74 7.58 -18.02 -2.07
N ASP A 75 8.57 -17.42 -1.38
CA ASP A 75 9.62 -18.15 -0.67
C ASP A 75 9.06 -18.91 0.55
N SER A 76 9.88 -19.82 1.09
CA SER A 76 9.53 -20.54 2.31
C SER A 76 9.88 -19.74 3.57
N ALA A 77 9.20 -20.00 4.69
CA ALA A 77 9.57 -19.36 5.96
C ALA A 77 11.02 -19.63 6.37
N TYR A 78 11.59 -20.78 5.99
CA TYR A 78 13.01 -21.09 6.22
C TYR A 78 13.96 -20.16 5.44
N SER A 79 13.58 -19.79 4.21
CA SER A 79 14.31 -18.81 3.41
C SER A 79 14.27 -17.44 4.08
N HIS A 80 13.08 -16.99 4.46
CA HIS A 80 12.90 -15.73 5.20
C HIS A 80 13.74 -15.70 6.48
N PHE A 81 13.73 -16.79 7.26
CA PHE A 81 14.50 -16.90 8.49
C PHE A 81 16.00 -16.76 8.21
N ALA A 82 16.52 -17.52 7.24
CA ALA A 82 17.92 -17.41 6.85
C ALA A 82 18.29 -15.98 6.41
N TRP A 83 17.44 -15.35 5.60
CA TRP A 83 17.70 -13.99 5.09
C TRP A 83 17.61 -12.92 6.19
N ALA A 84 16.67 -13.06 7.12
CA ALA A 84 16.54 -12.22 8.31
C ALA A 84 17.76 -12.32 9.24
N THR A 85 18.39 -13.50 9.34
CA THR A 85 19.61 -13.66 10.16
C THR A 85 20.88 -13.13 9.49
N GLN A 86 20.89 -12.99 8.16
CA GLN A 86 22.05 -12.48 7.43
C GLN A 86 22.20 -10.97 7.61
N SER A 87 23.44 -10.49 7.76
CA SER A 87 23.71 -9.07 7.99
C SER A 87 23.44 -8.20 6.74
N ARG A 88 22.99 -6.96 6.96
CA ARG A 88 22.67 -6.00 5.89
C ARG A 88 23.85 -5.75 4.92
N ASN A 89 25.08 -5.70 5.43
CA ASN A 89 26.29 -5.51 4.61
C ASN A 89 26.62 -6.69 3.67
N GLN A 90 25.98 -7.85 3.87
CA GLN A 90 26.07 -9.01 2.98
C GLN A 90 24.83 -9.16 2.09
N GLY A 91 23.94 -8.17 2.06
CA GLY A 91 22.67 -8.24 1.33
C GLY A 91 21.53 -8.94 2.09
N GLY A 92 21.71 -9.20 3.39
CA GLY A 92 20.66 -9.69 4.28
C GLY A 92 19.74 -8.59 4.81
N LEU A 93 18.79 -8.96 5.67
CA LEU A 93 17.86 -8.00 6.29
C LEU A 93 18.29 -7.57 7.70
N GLY A 94 19.19 -8.33 8.32
CA GLY A 94 19.70 -8.07 9.67
C GLY A 94 18.79 -8.64 10.78
N PRO A 95 19.37 -9.11 11.89
CA PRO A 95 18.64 -9.75 12.99
C PRO A 95 17.71 -8.78 13.74
N ASP A 96 17.80 -7.49 13.45
CA ASP A 96 16.94 -6.41 13.94
C ASP A 96 15.63 -6.28 13.15
N LEU A 97 15.40 -7.08 12.11
CA LEU A 97 14.16 -7.09 11.32
C LEU A 97 12.94 -7.32 12.23
N LYS A 98 12.05 -6.34 12.26
CA LYS A 98 10.76 -6.35 12.99
C LYS A 98 9.57 -6.60 12.08
N LEU A 99 9.74 -6.34 10.79
CA LEU A 99 8.71 -6.51 9.78
C LEU A 99 8.40 -8.01 9.56
N PRO A 100 7.14 -8.46 9.76
CA PRO A 100 6.73 -9.84 9.47
C PRO A 100 6.88 -10.22 8.00
N LEU A 101 7.55 -11.33 7.72
CA LEU A 101 7.67 -11.89 6.36
C LEU A 101 6.83 -13.16 6.23
N ILE A 102 5.78 -13.10 5.42
CA ILE A 102 4.80 -14.17 5.22
C ILE A 102 5.23 -15.04 4.03
N ALA A 103 5.28 -16.35 4.27
CA ALA A 103 5.64 -17.34 3.27
C ALA A 103 4.41 -17.81 2.47
N ASP A 104 4.24 -17.32 1.24
CA ASP A 104 3.21 -17.75 0.29
C ASP A 104 3.70 -18.93 -0.57
N ARG A 105 4.16 -20.00 0.07
CA ARG A 105 4.86 -21.11 -0.61
C ARG A 105 4.02 -21.84 -1.66
N ASN A 106 2.69 -21.81 -1.53
CA ASN A 106 1.75 -22.40 -2.48
C ASN A 106 1.23 -21.38 -3.52
N MET A 107 1.75 -20.16 -3.49
CA MET A 107 1.43 -19.04 -4.39
C MET A 107 -0.06 -18.62 -4.35
N LYS A 108 -0.81 -19.07 -3.34
CA LYS A 108 -2.25 -18.82 -3.27
C LYS A 108 -2.51 -17.36 -2.94
N ILE A 109 -1.76 -16.78 -2.01
CA ILE A 109 -1.95 -15.39 -1.58
C ILE A 109 -1.63 -14.46 -2.75
N SER A 110 -0.49 -14.65 -3.42
CA SER A 110 -0.06 -13.87 -4.58
C SER A 110 -1.07 -13.95 -5.73
N ARG A 111 -1.66 -15.12 -5.94
CA ARG A 111 -2.72 -15.33 -6.94
C ARG A 111 -4.03 -14.65 -6.56
N ASP A 112 -4.47 -14.77 -5.31
CA ASP A 112 -5.69 -14.11 -4.83
C ASP A 112 -5.57 -12.58 -4.88
N TYR A 113 -4.36 -12.05 -4.67
CA TYR A 113 -4.05 -10.62 -4.79
C TYR A 113 -3.71 -10.20 -6.22
N ASN A 114 -3.75 -11.11 -7.20
CA ASN A 114 -3.51 -10.85 -8.62
C ASN A 114 -2.14 -10.25 -8.95
N VAL A 115 -1.10 -10.71 -8.26
CA VAL A 115 0.28 -10.24 -8.45
C VAL A 115 1.24 -11.37 -8.79
N LEU A 116 0.77 -12.62 -8.84
CA LEU A 116 1.59 -13.75 -9.25
C LEU A 116 1.87 -13.71 -10.76
N ILE A 117 3.14 -13.82 -11.14
CA ILE A 117 3.57 -14.20 -12.48
C ILE A 117 3.57 -15.73 -12.51
N GLU A 118 2.58 -16.34 -13.16
CA GLU A 118 2.36 -17.79 -13.13
C GLU A 118 3.53 -18.56 -13.76
N GLU A 119 4.16 -17.99 -14.79
CA GLU A 119 5.27 -18.60 -15.53
C GLU A 119 6.55 -18.68 -14.69
N ASP A 120 6.77 -17.68 -13.81
CA ASP A 120 8.00 -17.52 -13.04
C ASP A 120 7.84 -17.96 -11.57
N GLY A 121 6.61 -18.10 -11.08
CA GLY A 121 6.31 -18.48 -9.69
C GLY A 121 6.68 -17.42 -8.66
N VAL A 122 6.74 -16.14 -9.07
CA VAL A 122 7.09 -14.99 -8.23
C VAL A 122 6.00 -13.92 -8.27
N ALA A 123 5.92 -13.11 -7.22
CA ALA A 123 5.01 -11.97 -7.22
C ALA A 123 5.64 -10.72 -7.84
N LEU A 124 4.85 -9.94 -8.58
CA LEU A 124 5.13 -8.54 -8.88
C LEU A 124 5.24 -7.72 -7.59
N ARG A 125 5.75 -6.49 -7.69
CA ARG A 125 5.83 -5.55 -6.56
C ARG A 125 4.47 -4.92 -6.26
N GLY A 126 3.52 -5.74 -5.84
CA GLY A 126 2.18 -5.32 -5.42
C GLY A 126 2.16 -4.80 -3.98
N LEU A 127 1.48 -3.69 -3.73
CA LEU A 127 1.24 -3.14 -2.39
C LEU A 127 -0.24 -2.82 -2.26
N PHE A 128 -0.82 -3.18 -1.12
CA PHE A 128 -2.24 -3.10 -0.84
C PHE A 128 -2.44 -2.39 0.50
N ILE A 129 -3.28 -1.35 0.50
CA ILE A 129 -3.69 -0.66 1.74
C ILE A 129 -5.11 -1.12 2.09
N ILE A 130 -5.25 -1.76 3.25
CA ILE A 130 -6.49 -2.36 3.75
C ILE A 130 -6.91 -1.60 5.00
N ASP A 131 -8.20 -1.25 5.09
CA ASP A 131 -8.75 -0.49 6.22
C ASP A 131 -8.98 -1.36 7.47
N PRO A 132 -9.33 -0.75 8.63
CA PRO A 132 -9.62 -1.47 9.86
C PRO A 132 -10.82 -2.44 9.79
N GLN A 133 -11.67 -2.32 8.78
CA GLN A 133 -12.81 -3.21 8.53
C GLN A 133 -12.45 -4.34 7.55
N GLY A 134 -11.19 -4.44 7.12
CA GLY A 134 -10.71 -5.46 6.18
C GLY A 134 -11.06 -5.17 4.72
N VAL A 135 -11.45 -3.95 4.37
CA VAL A 135 -11.79 -3.53 3.01
C VAL A 135 -10.56 -2.93 2.33
N LEU A 136 -10.29 -3.39 1.11
CA LEU A 136 -9.18 -2.91 0.30
C LEU A 136 -9.44 -1.49 -0.22
N ARG A 137 -8.52 -0.56 0.07
CA ARG A 137 -8.62 0.86 -0.28
C ARG A 137 -7.72 1.29 -1.43
N GLN A 138 -6.56 0.67 -1.58
CA GLN A 138 -5.59 1.08 -2.60
C GLN A 138 -4.73 -0.10 -3.05
N ILE A 139 -4.32 -0.06 -4.32
CA ILE A 139 -3.41 -1.03 -4.94
C ILE A 139 -2.35 -0.26 -5.73
N THR A 140 -1.08 -0.52 -5.45
CA THR A 140 0.07 -0.14 -6.29
C THR A 140 0.71 -1.41 -6.83
N VAL A 141 0.91 -1.55 -8.13
CA VAL A 141 1.69 -2.65 -8.71
C VAL A 141 2.79 -2.08 -9.57
N ASN A 142 4.03 -2.30 -9.15
CA ASN A 142 5.20 -1.98 -9.96
C ASN A 142 5.69 -3.24 -10.68
N ASP A 143 6.27 -3.03 -11.87
CA ASP A 143 7.11 -4.04 -12.50
C ASP A 143 8.37 -4.33 -11.66
N LEU A 144 9.02 -5.46 -11.92
CA LEU A 144 10.16 -5.98 -11.15
C LEU A 144 11.34 -5.02 -10.96
N PRO A 145 11.74 -4.16 -11.92
CA PRO A 145 12.95 -3.36 -11.77
C PRO A 145 12.77 -2.06 -10.96
N VAL A 146 11.54 -1.67 -10.59
CA VAL A 146 11.26 -0.37 -9.97
C VAL A 146 10.69 -0.52 -8.57
N GLY A 147 11.44 -0.06 -7.56
CA GLY A 147 10.99 -0.05 -6.15
C GLY A 147 9.85 0.95 -5.88
N ARG A 148 9.13 0.73 -4.78
CA ARG A 148 8.03 1.57 -4.29
C ARG A 148 8.51 2.67 -3.34
N SER A 149 7.61 3.58 -3.02
CA SER A 149 7.85 4.70 -2.09
C SER A 149 7.11 4.47 -0.76
N VAL A 150 7.87 4.50 0.34
CA VAL A 150 7.33 4.47 1.70
C VAL A 150 6.55 5.76 1.99
N ASP A 151 7.09 6.91 1.57
CA ASP A 151 6.46 8.23 1.78
C ASP A 151 5.09 8.33 1.12
N GLU A 152 4.96 7.83 -0.11
CA GLU A 152 3.66 7.82 -0.80
C GLU A 152 2.67 6.88 -0.10
N THR A 153 3.16 5.75 0.42
CA THR A 153 2.32 4.81 1.19
C THR A 153 1.79 5.49 2.46
N ILE A 154 2.65 6.18 3.21
CA ILE A 154 2.27 6.96 4.40
C ILE A 154 1.29 8.07 4.03
N ARG A 155 1.54 8.81 2.94
CA ARG A 155 0.65 9.88 2.46
C ARG A 155 -0.76 9.35 2.17
N LEU A 156 -0.86 8.20 1.51
CA LEU A 156 -2.14 7.57 1.19
C LEU A 156 -2.90 7.13 2.45
N ILE A 157 -2.23 6.52 3.43
CA ILE A 157 -2.86 6.15 4.71
C ILE A 157 -3.42 7.39 5.41
N LYS A 158 -2.61 8.45 5.54
CA LYS A 158 -3.05 9.72 6.13
C LYS A 158 -4.26 10.31 5.39
N ALA A 159 -4.29 10.22 4.06
CA ALA A 159 -5.40 10.69 3.26
C ALA A 159 -6.68 9.89 3.54
N PHE A 160 -6.61 8.55 3.56
CA PHE A 160 -7.79 7.74 3.86
C PHE A 160 -8.31 7.96 5.28
N GLN A 161 -7.41 8.05 6.27
CA GLN A 161 -7.79 8.34 7.66
C GLN A 161 -8.43 9.74 7.79
N PHE A 162 -7.93 10.72 7.04
CA PHE A 162 -8.54 12.05 7.00
C PHE A 162 -9.97 11.99 6.45
N VAL A 163 -10.18 11.33 5.31
CA VAL A 163 -11.50 11.20 4.68
C VAL A 163 -12.49 10.50 5.62
N GLU A 164 -12.06 9.42 6.30
CA GLU A 164 -12.89 8.69 7.26
C GLU A 164 -13.29 9.57 8.46
N LYS A 165 -12.36 10.38 8.96
CA LYS A 165 -12.59 11.23 10.13
C LYS A 165 -13.41 12.48 9.82
N HIS A 166 -13.25 13.07 8.65
CA HIS A 166 -13.78 14.40 8.33
C HIS A 166 -14.92 14.40 7.30
N GLY A 167 -15.07 13.35 6.49
CA GLY A 167 -16.10 13.28 5.44
C GLY A 167 -15.84 14.20 4.22
N GLU A 168 -14.72 14.91 4.22
CA GLU A 168 -14.20 15.65 3.06
C GLU A 168 -13.30 14.75 2.20
N VAL A 169 -12.99 15.18 0.98
CA VAL A 169 -12.11 14.46 0.06
C VAL A 169 -10.77 15.16 -0.13
N CYS A 170 -9.73 14.36 -0.30
CA CYS A 170 -8.37 14.82 -0.54
C CYS A 170 -8.14 15.05 -2.05
N PRO A 171 -7.64 16.23 -2.48
CA PRO A 171 -7.27 16.49 -3.87
C PRO A 171 -6.01 15.72 -4.30
N ALA A 172 -5.66 15.83 -5.59
CA ALA A 172 -4.39 15.36 -6.11
C ALA A 172 -3.21 15.99 -5.34
N ASN A 173 -2.18 15.19 -5.09
CA ASN A 173 -0.97 15.59 -4.34
C ASN A 173 -1.25 16.10 -2.91
N TRP A 174 -2.42 15.78 -2.33
CA TRP A 174 -2.72 16.17 -0.96
C TRP A 174 -1.71 15.58 0.02
N THR A 175 -1.21 16.43 0.91
CA THR A 175 -0.43 16.08 2.09
C THR A 175 -1.13 16.59 3.34
N GLU A 176 -0.76 16.07 4.50
CA GLU A 176 -1.33 16.49 5.78
C GLU A 176 -1.24 18.02 5.97
N GLY A 177 -2.36 18.64 6.36
CA GLY A 177 -2.49 20.10 6.45
C GLY A 177 -2.84 20.80 5.13
N GLY A 178 -2.85 20.09 4.00
CA GLY A 178 -3.28 20.60 2.69
C GLY A 178 -4.79 20.84 2.63
N LYS A 179 -5.21 21.75 1.72
CA LYS A 179 -6.62 22.06 1.49
C LYS A 179 -7.39 20.83 0.96
N THR A 180 -8.65 20.71 1.37
CA THR A 180 -9.56 19.60 1.06
C THR A 180 -10.86 20.11 0.44
N LEU A 181 -11.72 19.20 -0.04
CA LEU A 181 -12.98 19.55 -0.70
C LEU A 181 -14.16 18.84 -0.04
N LYS A 182 -15.27 19.55 0.09
CA LYS A 182 -16.57 18.91 0.35
C LYS A 182 -17.05 18.23 -0.93
N ALA A 183 -17.49 16.97 -0.81
CA ALA A 183 -17.90 16.14 -1.93
C ALA A 183 -19.33 16.46 -2.42
N ASP A 184 -19.66 17.73 -2.60
CA ASP A 184 -20.95 18.18 -3.10
C ASP A 184 -20.80 19.33 -4.12
N PRO A 185 -21.79 19.53 -5.03
CA PRO A 185 -21.67 20.49 -6.12
C PRO A 185 -21.41 21.94 -5.70
N THR A 186 -21.86 22.34 -4.51
CA THR A 186 -21.77 23.72 -4.02
C THR A 186 -20.59 23.88 -3.07
N GLY A 187 -20.40 22.96 -2.13
CA GLY A 187 -19.30 22.99 -1.16
C GLY A 187 -17.92 22.88 -1.80
N LYS A 188 -17.78 22.19 -2.94
CA LYS A 188 -16.50 22.14 -3.67
C LYS A 188 -16.02 23.51 -4.16
N LEU A 189 -16.92 24.48 -4.34
CA LEU A 189 -16.58 25.80 -4.86
C LEU A 189 -15.67 26.56 -3.89
N GLU A 190 -15.82 26.34 -2.58
CA GLU A 190 -14.93 26.91 -1.55
C GLU A 190 -13.46 26.58 -1.83
N TYR A 191 -13.18 25.31 -2.15
CA TYR A 191 -11.84 24.89 -2.53
C TYR A 191 -11.38 25.55 -3.84
N PHE A 192 -12.19 25.46 -4.90
CA PHE A 192 -11.79 25.94 -6.23
C PHE A 192 -11.54 27.45 -6.28
N SER A 193 -12.33 28.24 -5.54
CA SER A 193 -12.07 29.67 -5.37
C SER A 193 -10.77 29.91 -4.57
N ALA A 194 -10.52 29.11 -3.54
CA ALA A 194 -9.34 29.27 -2.69
C ALA A 194 -8.02 28.84 -3.36
N VAL A 195 -8.06 27.98 -4.39
CA VAL A 195 -6.87 27.58 -5.17
C VAL A 195 -6.73 28.34 -6.49
N ASN A 196 -7.77 29.06 -6.94
CA ASN A 196 -7.76 29.90 -8.13
C ASN A 196 -8.25 31.34 -7.83
N PRO A 197 -7.49 32.14 -7.07
CA PRO A 197 -7.95 33.46 -6.62
C PRO A 197 -8.19 34.48 -7.77
N ASN A 198 -7.66 34.23 -8.97
CA ASN A 198 -7.79 35.10 -10.14
C ASN A 198 -8.67 34.50 -11.26
N GLY A 199 -9.46 33.45 -10.97
CA GLY A 199 -10.37 32.87 -11.95
C GLY A 199 -11.48 33.86 -12.29
N THR A 200 -11.45 34.45 -13.48
CA THR A 200 -12.57 35.23 -14.01
C THR A 200 -13.76 34.29 -14.21
N ASP A 201 -14.88 34.58 -13.55
CA ASP A 201 -16.17 33.96 -13.84
C ASP A 201 -16.50 34.21 -15.31
N SER A 202 -16.21 33.23 -16.16
CA SER A 202 -16.63 33.21 -17.56
C SER A 202 -17.99 32.51 -17.62
N SER A 203 -18.97 33.08 -16.91
CA SER A 203 -20.38 32.74 -17.04
C SER A 203 -21.06 33.56 -18.14
N ASP A 204 -20.35 33.90 -19.22
CA ASP A 204 -20.96 34.56 -20.36
C ASP A 204 -20.34 34.09 -21.69
N GLY A 205 -21.18 33.46 -22.53
CA GLY A 205 -20.84 33.15 -23.92
C GLY A 205 -20.81 31.66 -24.28
N ALA A 206 -22.01 31.09 -24.48
CA ALA A 206 -22.16 29.91 -25.34
C ALA A 206 -21.64 30.23 -26.76
N ARG A 207 -20.37 29.90 -27.05
CA ARG A 207 -19.88 29.82 -28.43
C ARG A 207 -19.94 28.37 -28.89
N LYS A 208 -20.93 28.11 -29.76
CA LYS A 208 -21.11 26.87 -30.52
C LYS A 208 -19.78 26.42 -31.12
N ARG A 209 -19.37 25.19 -30.82
CA ARG A 209 -18.31 24.50 -31.59
C ARG A 209 -18.83 24.29 -33.03
N PRO A 210 -18.09 24.66 -34.08
CA PRO A 210 -18.48 24.31 -35.43
C PRO A 210 -18.46 22.79 -35.56
N ARG A 211 -19.52 22.19 -36.10
CA ARG A 211 -19.44 20.83 -36.64
C ARG A 211 -18.53 20.88 -37.85
N LEU A 212 -17.48 20.06 -37.83
CA LEU A 212 -16.75 19.69 -39.03
C LEU A 212 -17.56 18.56 -39.68
N ASP A 213 -17.95 18.78 -40.94
CA ASP A 213 -18.54 17.77 -41.82
C ASP A 213 -17.52 16.69 -42.19
#